data_AF-A0A5J5FFA9-F1
#
_entry.id   AF-A0A5J5FFA9-F1
#
_cell.length_a   1.000
_cell.length_b   1.000
_cell.length_c   1.000
_cell.angle_alpha   90.00
_cell.angle_beta   90.00
_cell.angle_gamma   90.00
#
_symmetry.space_group_name_H-M   'P 1'
#
loop_
_entity.id
_entity.type
_entity.pdbx_description
1 polymer ?
#
loop_
_entity_poly.entity_id
_entity_poly.type
_entity_poly.pdbx_seq_one_letter_code
_entity_poly.pdbx_strand_id
1 'polypeptide(L)'
;MTDFSEWIELDDDGFIVDPTHWCKEFAEALAEEEGIPKLTDEHWRVINYLHDFFVKNQTCPPVRMLAKNVGMDVKRIYQLFPTGPA
;
A
#
# COMPACT_ATOMS: atom_id res chain seq x y z
N MET A 1 20.47 2.41 4.46
CA MET A 1 19.22 1.66 4.29
C MET A 1 18.72 1.42 5.71
N THR A 2 17.59 2.01 6.06
CA THR A 2 17.02 1.89 7.41
C THR A 2 16.44 0.48 7.52
N ASP A 3 16.86 -0.27 8.53
CA ASP A 3 16.30 -1.59 8.79
C ASP A 3 14.99 -1.41 9.57
N PHE A 4 13.86 -1.58 8.89
CA PHE A 4 12.53 -1.46 9.50
C PHE A 4 12.15 -2.71 10.30
N SER A 5 12.88 -3.82 10.16
CA SER A 5 12.57 -5.11 10.81
C SER A 5 12.70 -5.07 12.33
N GLU A 6 13.40 -4.07 12.89
CA GLU A 6 13.51 -3.88 14.34
C GLU A 6 12.28 -3.22 14.98
N TRP A 7 11.38 -2.62 14.18
CA TRP A 7 10.27 -1.79 14.69
C TRP A 7 8.91 -2.10 14.06
N ILE A 8 8.90 -2.73 12.88
CA ILE A 8 7.68 -3.08 12.15
C ILE A 8 7.58 -4.60 12.13
N GLU A 9 6.68 -5.13 12.95
CA GLU A 9 6.32 -6.54 12.93
C GLU A 9 5.43 -6.81 11.72
N LEU A 10 5.84 -7.78 10.89
CA LEU A 10 5.09 -8.27 9.74
C LEU A 10 4.55 -9.67 10.04
N ASP A 11 3.37 -9.99 9.51
CA ASP A 11 2.85 -11.36 9.52
C ASP A 11 3.47 -12.23 8.41
N ASP A 12 3.04 -13.50 8.34
CA ASP A 12 3.54 -14.48 7.36
C ASP A 12 3.31 -14.07 5.89
N ASP A 13 2.38 -13.14 5.64
CA ASP A 13 2.05 -12.62 4.32
C ASP A 13 2.71 -11.24 4.05
N GLY A 14 3.50 -10.72 4.99
CA GLY A 14 4.22 -9.46 4.86
C GLY A 14 3.41 -8.21 5.22
N PHE A 15 2.27 -8.36 5.90
CA PHE A 15 1.45 -7.23 6.34
C PHE A 15 1.87 -6.73 7.72
N ILE A 16 1.80 -5.42 7.93
CA ILE A 16 2.07 -4.79 9.23
C ILE A 16 1.05 -5.30 10.27
N VAL A 17 1.55 -5.88 11.36
CA VAL A 17 0.73 -6.38 12.47
C VAL A 17 0.09 -5.24 13.27
N ASP A 18 0.86 -4.19 13.55
CA ASP A 18 0.36 -2.98 14.23
C ASP A 18 0.29 -1.80 13.23
N PRO A 19 -0.93 -1.41 12.79
CA PRO A 19 -1.11 -0.31 11.83
C PRO A 19 -0.52 1.03 12.29
N THR A 20 -0.28 1.23 13.58
CA THR A 20 0.35 2.45 14.10
C THR A 20 1.81 2.59 13.72
N HIS A 21 2.47 1.49 13.34
CA HIS A 21 3.83 1.49 12.83
C HIS A 21 3.92 1.83 11.33
N TRP A 22 2.80 2.02 10.64
CA TRP A 22 2.80 2.45 9.25
C TRP A 22 3.49 3.82 9.09
N CYS A 23 4.44 3.90 8.16
CA CYS A 23 5.08 5.14 7.77
C CYS A 23 5.39 5.15 6.27
N LYS A 24 5.68 6.34 5.74
CA LYS A 24 5.94 6.48 4.30
C LYS A 24 7.23 5.79 3.88
N GLU A 25 8.23 5.85 4.73
CA GLU A 25 9.55 5.29 4.49
C GLU A 25 9.50 3.75 4.43
N PHE A 26 8.63 3.12 5.22
CA PHE A 26 8.35 1.68 5.11
C PHE A 26 7.69 1.34 3.77
N ALA A 27 6.68 2.10 3.35
CA ALA A 27 6.03 1.87 2.06
C ALA A 27 7.02 2.02 0.88
N GLU A 28 7.95 2.98 0.95
CA GLU A 28 9.01 3.14 -0.05
C GLU A 28 9.99 1.97 -0.06
N ALA A 29 10.39 1.46 1.12
CA ALA A 29 11.27 0.30 1.22
C ALA A 29 10.60 -0.96 0.65
N LEU A 30 9.35 -1.23 1.03
CA LEU A 30 8.58 -2.37 0.51
C LEU A 30 8.35 -2.27 -0.99
N ALA A 31 8.10 -1.06 -1.51
CA ALA A 31 7.96 -0.84 -2.95
C ALA A 31 9.22 -1.24 -3.72
N GLU A 32 10.42 -0.94 -3.20
CA GLU A 32 11.69 -1.35 -3.81
C GLU A 32 11.84 -2.87 -3.85
N GLU A 33 11.46 -3.57 -2.78
CA GLU A 33 11.44 -5.05 -2.71
C GLU A 33 10.46 -5.68 -3.70
N GLU A 34 9.28 -5.07 -3.87
CA GLU A 34 8.23 -5.49 -4.82
C GLU A 34 8.54 -5.10 -6.29
N GLY A 35 9.73 -4.56 -6.56
CA GLY A 35 10.16 -4.18 -7.91
C GLY A 35 9.59 -2.85 -8.42
N ILE A 36 9.07 -2.02 -7.52
CA ILE A 36 8.63 -0.64 -7.78
C ILE A 36 9.73 0.32 -7.29
N PRO A 37 10.67 0.74 -8.16
CA PRO A 37 11.83 1.53 -7.75
C PRO A 37 11.49 2.92 -7.20
N LYS A 38 10.27 3.42 -7.47
CA LYS A 38 9.79 4.70 -6.95
C LYS A 38 8.27 4.77 -6.90
N LEU A 39 7.74 5.05 -5.72
CA LEU A 39 6.33 5.42 -5.54
C LEU A 39 6.08 6.81 -6.13
N THR A 40 5.26 6.87 -7.17
CA THR A 40 4.79 8.13 -7.79
C THR A 40 3.55 8.66 -7.06
N ASP A 41 3.13 9.88 -7.38
CA ASP A 41 1.90 10.48 -6.85
C ASP A 41 0.66 9.60 -7.04
N GLU A 42 0.62 8.82 -8.13
CA GLU A 42 -0.47 7.89 -8.38
C GLU A 42 -0.45 6.69 -7.42
N HIS A 43 0.73 6.17 -7.09
CA HIS A 43 0.86 5.11 -6.08
C HIS A 43 0.41 5.64 -4.71
N TRP A 44 0.86 6.84 -4.34
CA TRP A 44 0.47 7.48 -3.08
C TRP A 44 -1.03 7.75 -2.97
N ARG A 45 -1.72 8.07 -4.07
CA ARG A 45 -3.18 8.18 -4.07
C ARG A 45 -3.86 6.87 -3.70
N VAL A 46 -3.37 5.74 -4.22
CA VAL A 46 -3.91 4.40 -3.89
C VAL A 46 -3.57 4.03 -2.45
N ILE A 47 -2.30 4.14 -2.05
CA ILE A 47 -1.82 3.79 -0.70
C ILE A 47 -2.57 4.59 0.37
N ASN A 48 -2.63 5.92 0.23
CA ASN A 48 -3.30 6.77 1.22
C ASN A 48 -4.81 6.46 1.29
N TYR A 49 -5.45 6.22 0.14
CA TYR A 49 -6.87 5.84 0.15
C TYR A 49 -7.12 4.51 0.85
N LEU A 50 -6.29 3.49 0.60
CA LEU A 50 -6.39 2.19 1.25
C LEU A 50 -6.13 2.30 2.75
N HIS A 51 -5.10 3.03 3.15
CA HIS A 51 -4.76 3.28 4.55
C HIS A 51 -5.92 3.99 5.28
N ASP A 52 -6.42 5.11 4.74
CA ASP A 52 -7.54 5.84 5.34
C ASP A 52 -8.82 4.99 5.41
N PHE A 53 -9.07 4.19 4.37
CA PHE A 53 -10.21 3.29 4.35
C PHE A 53 -10.07 2.20 5.41
N PHE A 54 -8.88 1.61 5.56
CA PHE A 54 -8.61 0.58 6.56
C PHE A 54 -8.72 1.15 7.99
N VAL A 55 -8.09 2.29 8.28
CA VAL A 55 -8.20 2.97 9.59
C VAL A 55 -9.66 3.19 9.97
N LYS A 56 -10.49 3.61 9.00
CA LYS A 56 -11.91 3.90 9.24
C LYS A 56 -12.81 2.66 9.33
N ASN A 57 -12.56 1.62 8.53
CA ASN A 57 -13.49 0.51 8.32
C ASN A 57 -12.96 -0.86 8.78
N GLN A 58 -11.68 -0.94 9.16
CA GLN A 58 -10.98 -2.17 9.55
C GLN A 58 -11.07 -3.29 8.49
N THR A 59 -11.19 -2.90 7.23
CA THR A 59 -11.30 -3.78 6.06
C THR A 59 -10.87 -3.04 4.80
N CYS A 60 -10.55 -3.77 3.74
CA CYS A 60 -10.16 -3.21 2.45
C CYS A 60 -11.39 -2.96 1.54
N PRO A 61 -11.39 -1.89 0.74
CA PRO A 61 -12.47 -1.62 -0.20
C PRO A 61 -12.39 -2.56 -1.41
N PRO A 62 -13.52 -2.90 -2.05
CA PRO A 62 -13.49 -3.59 -3.34
C PRO A 62 -12.69 -2.79 -4.39
N VAL A 63 -11.92 -3.46 -5.25
CA VAL A 63 -11.06 -2.79 -6.25
C VAL A 63 -11.82 -1.81 -7.16
N ARG A 64 -13.10 -2.07 -7.46
CA ARG A 64 -13.96 -1.16 -8.23
C ARG A 64 -14.28 0.13 -7.49
N MET A 65 -14.44 0.06 -6.17
CA MET A 65 -14.65 1.23 -5.32
C MET A 65 -13.36 2.05 -5.20
N LEU A 66 -12.22 1.37 -4.98
CA LEU A 66 -10.89 1.98 -5.00
C LEU A 66 -10.69 2.78 -6.30
N ALA A 67 -10.78 2.10 -7.45
CA ALA A 67 -10.65 2.68 -8.79
C ALA A 67 -11.49 3.96 -8.96
N LYS A 68 -12.78 3.88 -8.62
CA LYS A 68 -13.70 5.00 -8.70
C LYS A 68 -13.26 6.19 -7.83
N ASN A 69 -12.82 5.94 -6.59
CA ASN A 69 -12.50 7.00 -5.64
C ASN A 69 -11.13 7.63 -5.86
N VAL A 70 -10.15 6.89 -6.40
CA VAL A 70 -8.84 7.45 -6.78
C VAL A 70 -8.83 8.04 -8.19
N GLY A 71 -9.92 7.90 -8.95
CA GLY A 71 -10.06 8.44 -10.30
C GLY A 71 -9.23 7.68 -11.35
N MET A 72 -9.01 6.38 -11.15
CA MET A 72 -8.25 5.52 -12.05
C MET A 72 -9.09 4.33 -12.49
N ASP A 73 -8.78 3.73 -13.64
CA ASP A 73 -9.36 2.44 -13.97
C ASP A 73 -8.61 1.30 -13.25
N VAL A 74 -9.25 0.13 -13.19
CA VAL A 74 -8.67 -1.05 -12.53
C VAL A 74 -7.36 -1.46 -13.20
N LYS A 75 -7.27 -1.32 -14.53
CA LYS A 75 -6.07 -1.69 -15.29
C LYS A 75 -4.86 -0.83 -14.87
N ARG A 76 -5.07 0.46 -14.64
CA ARG A 76 -4.03 1.39 -14.19
C ARG A 76 -3.54 1.01 -12.79
N ILE A 77 -4.43 0.61 -11.90
CA ILE A 77 -4.05 0.14 -10.56
C ILE A 77 -3.13 -1.09 -10.66
N TYR A 78 -3.45 -2.09 -11.49
CA TYR A 78 -2.57 -3.25 -11.71
C TYR A 78 -1.26 -2.90 -12.44
N GLN A 79 -1.19 -1.79 -13.17
CA GLN A 79 0.07 -1.29 -13.73
C GLN A 79 0.95 -0.61 -12.69
N LEU A 80 0.34 0.01 -11.67
CA LEU A 80 1.04 0.64 -10.56
C LEU A 80 1.53 -0.42 -9.56
N PHE A 81 0.75 -1.48 -9.33
CA PHE A 81 1.04 -2.55 -8.38
C PHE A 81 1.04 -3.90 -9.11
N PRO A 82 2.18 -4.34 -9.69
CA PRO A 82 2.26 -5.53 -10.54
C PRO A 82 1.93 -6.84 -9.81
N THR A 83 2.24 -6.91 -8.52
CA THR A 83 1.93 -8.05 -7.63
C THR A 83 0.47 -8.04 -7.15
N GLY A 84 -0.26 -6.95 -7.42
CA GLY A 84 -1.65 -6.76 -7.05
C GLY A 84 -1.82 -5.68 -5.97
N PRO A 85 -2.97 -4.99 -5.92
CA PRO A 85 -3.22 -3.93 -4.94
C PRO A 85 -3.80 -4.43 -3.60
N ALA A 86 -3.95 -5.74 -3.41
CA ALA A 86 -4.66 -6.36 -2.29
C ALA A 86 -4.01 -7.68 -1.89
#